data_AF-A0A0J1D4B0-F1
#
_entry.id   AF-A0A0J1D4B0-F1
#
_cell.length_a   1.000
_cell.length_b   1.000
_cell.length_c   1.000
_cell.angle_alpha   90.00
_cell.angle_beta   90.00
_cell.angle_gamma   90.00
#
_symmetry.space_group_name_H-M   'P 1'
#
loop_
_entity.id
_entity.type
_entity.pdbx_description
1 polymer ?
#
loop_
_entity_poly.entity_id
_entity_poly.type
_entity_poly.pdbx_seq_one_letter_code
_entity_poly.pdbx_strand_id
1 'polypeptide(L)'
;MNRLNIFLLIVVLGCALSAVSASNKQRQIFIDVQRAQSQERQLQQDFSQLQYQQSALSKTSRIEQLATTSLKMQPVTTGRTQYLNYDPATSKATDAPLPAPVPASAPPARGVKR
;
A
#
# COMPACT_ATOMS: atom_id res chain seq x y z
N MET A 1 -64.62 -16.06 -38.00
CA MET A 1 -63.37 -15.34 -38.33
C MET A 1 -62.95 -14.32 -37.28
N ASN A 2 -63.84 -13.47 -36.75
CA ASN A 2 -63.42 -12.34 -35.89
C ASN A 2 -62.80 -12.73 -34.53
N ARG A 3 -63.18 -13.88 -33.95
CA ARG A 3 -62.65 -14.34 -32.65
C ARG A 3 -61.15 -14.68 -32.68
N LEU A 4 -60.68 -15.22 -33.80
CA LEU A 4 -59.26 -15.54 -34.00
C LEU A 4 -58.42 -14.26 -34.12
N ASN A 5 -58.91 -13.27 -34.86
CA ASN A 5 -58.25 -11.96 -34.98
C ASN A 5 -58.13 -11.25 -33.62
N ILE A 6 -59.19 -11.29 -32.80
CA ILE A 6 -59.18 -10.72 -31.45
C ILE A 6 -58.16 -11.45 -30.56
N PHE A 7 -58.09 -12.78 -30.65
CA PHE A 7 -57.09 -13.55 -29.92
C PHE A 7 -55.65 -13.18 -30.35
N LEU A 8 -55.39 -13.11 -31.66
CA LEU A 8 -54.10 -12.68 -32.20
C LEU A 8 -53.70 -11.27 -31.74
N LEU A 9 -54.66 -10.33 -31.70
CA LEU A 9 -54.42 -8.98 -31.20
C LEU A 9 -53.97 -9.01 -29.74
N ILE A 10 -54.67 -9.75 -28.89
CA ILE A 10 -54.33 -9.87 -27.46
C ILE A 10 -52.93 -10.47 -27.28
N VAL A 11 -52.59 -11.51 -28.06
CA VAL A 11 -51.26 -12.13 -28.02
C VAL A 11 -50.16 -11.13 -28.40
N VAL A 12 -50.37 -10.35 -29.46
CA VAL A 12 -49.40 -9.32 -29.90
C VAL A 12 -49.25 -8.22 -28.84
N LEU A 13 -50.36 -7.74 -28.26
CA LEU A 13 -50.31 -6.75 -27.18
C LEU A 13 -49.55 -7.28 -25.96
N GLY A 14 -49.81 -8.53 -25.57
CA GLY A 14 -49.08 -9.19 -24.49
C GLY A 14 -47.58 -9.31 -24.78
N CYS A 15 -47.21 -9.67 -26.01
CA CYS A 15 -45.82 -9.75 -26.44
C CYS A 15 -45.14 -8.37 -26.39
N ALA A 16 -45.79 -7.33 -26.91
CA ALA A 16 -45.28 -5.96 -26.92
C ALA A 16 -45.04 -5.43 -25.49
N LEU A 17 -46.01 -5.61 -24.59
CA LEU A 17 -45.89 -5.21 -23.18
C LEU A 17 -44.78 -5.99 -22.47
N SER A 18 -44.69 -7.30 -22.70
CA SER A 18 -43.65 -8.15 -22.12
C SER A 18 -42.25 -7.69 -22.55
N ALA A 19 -42.03 -7.43 -23.85
CA ALA A 19 -40.74 -6.98 -24.37
C ALA A 19 -40.29 -5.64 -23.76
N VAL A 20 -41.21 -4.67 -23.63
CA VAL A 20 -40.92 -3.38 -22.98
C VAL A 20 -40.56 -3.59 -21.51
N SER A 21 -41.30 -4.45 -20.81
CA SER A 21 -41.01 -4.76 -19.40
C SER A 21 -39.64 -5.42 -19.22
N ALA A 22 -39.22 -6.29 -20.15
CA ALA A 22 -37.92 -6.92 -20.14
C ALA A 22 -36.78 -5.90 -20.40
N SER A 23 -36.98 -5.01 -21.38
CA SER A 23 -36.03 -3.93 -21.67
C SER A 23 -35.83 -3.00 -20.47
N ASN A 24 -36.91 -2.67 -19.76
CA ASN A 24 -36.83 -1.80 -18.58
C ASN A 24 -36.06 -2.47 -17.43
N LYS A 25 -36.31 -3.76 -17.17
CA LYS A 25 -35.56 -4.55 -16.17
C LYS A 25 -34.08 -4.65 -16.51
N GLN A 26 -33.74 -4.87 -17.79
CA GLN A 26 -32.34 -4.95 -18.23
C GLN A 26 -31.59 -3.64 -17.98
N ARG A 27 -32.21 -2.48 -18.22
CA ARG A 27 -31.60 -1.18 -17.95
C ARG A 27 -31.31 -0.97 -16.46
N GLN A 28 -32.22 -1.37 -15.58
CA GLN A 28 -32.05 -1.20 -14.12
C GLN A 28 -30.89 -2.05 -13.59
N ILE A 29 -30.86 -3.34 -13.93
CA ILE A 29 -29.79 -4.25 -13.49
C ILE A 29 -28.42 -3.76 -14.00
N PHE A 30 -28.38 -3.26 -15.24
CA PHE A 30 -27.15 -2.73 -15.82
C PHE A 30 -26.64 -1.48 -15.09
N ILE A 31 -27.54 -0.57 -14.67
CA ILE A 31 -27.18 0.63 -13.92
C ILE A 31 -26.53 0.26 -12.58
N ASP A 32 -27.09 -0.72 -11.87
CA ASP A 32 -26.54 -1.13 -10.57
C ASP A 32 -25.15 -1.74 -10.69
N VAL A 33 -24.92 -2.57 -11.73
CA VAL A 33 -23.58 -3.08 -12.05
C VAL A 33 -22.62 -1.95 -12.41
N GLN A 34 -23.06 -0.98 -13.23
CA GLN A 34 -22.23 0.17 -13.59
C GLN A 34 -21.83 1.03 -12.39
N ARG A 35 -22.74 1.21 -11.41
CA ARG A 35 -22.44 1.92 -10.16
C ARG A 35 -21.36 1.20 -9.37
N ALA A 36 -21.47 -0.12 -9.19
CA ALA A 36 -20.46 -0.90 -8.50
C ALA A 36 -19.08 -0.81 -9.19
N GLN A 37 -19.02 -0.95 -10.51
CA GLN A 37 -17.78 -0.78 -11.27
C GLN A 37 -17.19 0.64 -11.18
N SER A 38 -18.04 1.67 -11.10
CA SER A 38 -17.56 3.05 -10.93
C SER A 38 -16.88 3.27 -9.59
N GLN A 39 -17.39 2.65 -8.52
CA GLN A 39 -16.80 2.69 -7.18
C GLN A 39 -15.47 1.92 -7.15
N GLU A 40 -15.41 0.74 -7.78
CA GLU A 40 -14.18 -0.04 -7.90
C GLU A 40 -13.07 0.78 -8.60
N ARG A 41 -13.41 1.46 -9.70
CA ARG A 41 -12.45 2.32 -10.42
C ARG A 41 -11.94 3.48 -9.55
N GLN A 42 -12.81 4.11 -8.77
CA GLN A 42 -12.40 5.17 -7.83
C GLN A 42 -11.43 4.63 -6.79
N LEU A 43 -11.76 3.49 -6.16
CA LEU A 43 -10.92 2.88 -5.14
C LEU A 43 -9.55 2.47 -5.69
N GLN A 44 -9.50 1.98 -6.94
CA GLN A 44 -8.25 1.66 -7.62
C GLN A 44 -7.37 2.90 -7.87
N GLN A 45 -7.99 4.03 -8.24
CA GLN A 45 -7.27 5.30 -8.40
C GLN A 45 -6.70 5.77 -7.07
N ASP A 46 -7.50 5.76 -6.01
CA ASP A 46 -7.05 6.13 -4.67
C ASP A 46 -5.91 5.23 -4.20
N PHE A 47 -6.05 3.92 -4.38
CA PHE A 47 -4.99 2.96 -4.05
C PHE A 47 -3.69 3.26 -4.80
N SER A 48 -3.79 3.58 -6.10
CA SER A 48 -2.61 3.96 -6.89
C SER A 48 -1.97 5.25 -6.34
N GLN A 49 -2.76 6.26 -5.97
CA GLN A 49 -2.25 7.48 -5.35
C GLN A 49 -1.56 7.20 -4.02
N LEU A 50 -2.17 6.38 -3.16
CA LEU A 50 -1.57 5.96 -1.89
C LEU A 50 -0.26 5.22 -2.12
N GLN A 51 -0.19 4.34 -3.12
CA GLN A 51 1.04 3.61 -3.46
C GLN A 51 2.12 4.57 -3.98
N TYR A 52 1.78 5.54 -4.83
CA TYR A 52 2.71 6.59 -5.24
C TYR A 52 3.20 7.42 -4.05
N GLN A 53 2.33 7.77 -3.11
CA GLN A 53 2.71 8.47 -1.88
C GLN A 53 3.63 7.60 -1.02
N GLN A 54 3.34 6.30 -0.89
CA GLN A 54 4.19 5.36 -0.16
C GLN A 54 5.57 5.23 -0.83
N SER A 55 5.63 5.09 -2.15
CA SER A 55 6.87 5.11 -2.93
C SER A 55 7.61 6.44 -2.83
N ALA A 56 6.88 7.55 -2.67
CA ALA A 56 7.46 8.86 -2.41
C ALA A 56 7.96 9.02 -0.97
N LEU A 57 7.49 8.22 -0.02
CA LEU A 57 7.95 8.21 1.37
C LEU A 57 9.05 7.18 1.63
N SER A 58 9.16 6.11 0.83
CA SER A 58 10.29 5.17 0.85
C SER A 58 11.57 5.72 0.20
N LYS A 59 11.60 7.02 -0.07
CA LYS A 59 12.74 7.79 -0.57
C LYS A 59 13.94 7.78 0.40
N THR A 60 14.90 6.92 0.10
CA THR A 60 16.34 7.21 0.15
C THR A 60 16.69 8.68 -0.15
N SER A 61 15.95 9.36 -1.04
CA SER A 61 16.20 10.79 -1.36
C SER A 61 16.05 11.74 -0.17
N ARG A 62 15.21 11.44 0.82
CA ARG A 62 15.10 12.29 2.02
C ARG A 62 16.31 12.09 2.92
N ILE A 63 16.79 10.85 3.02
CA ILE A 63 18.00 10.49 3.77
C ILE A 63 19.24 11.08 3.07
N GLU A 64 19.31 11.01 1.75
CA GLU A 64 20.38 11.58 0.92
C GLU A 64 20.40 13.12 1.00
N GLN A 65 19.24 13.78 0.91
CA GLN A 65 19.14 15.23 1.11
C GLN A 65 19.57 15.65 2.52
N LEU A 66 19.19 14.90 3.56
CA LEU A 66 19.59 15.20 4.93
C LEU A 66 21.08 14.92 5.17
N ALA A 67 21.63 13.85 4.58
CA ALA A 67 23.05 13.52 4.65
C ALA A 67 23.92 14.54 3.90
N THR A 68 23.51 14.99 2.72
CA THR A 68 24.23 16.01 1.95
C THR A 68 24.05 17.42 2.53
N THR A 69 22.85 17.78 2.98
CA THR A 69 22.57 19.15 3.47
C THR A 69 23.02 19.35 4.92
N SER A 70 22.64 18.45 5.83
CA SER A 70 22.95 18.59 7.26
C SER A 70 24.32 18.00 7.62
N LEU A 71 24.74 16.94 6.91
CA LEU A 71 25.98 16.21 7.22
C LEU A 71 27.11 16.45 6.20
N LYS A 72 26.87 17.22 5.12
CA LYS A 72 27.83 17.49 4.03
C LYS A 72 28.49 16.22 3.45
N MET A 73 27.79 15.08 3.47
CA MET A 73 28.31 13.84 2.92
C MET A 73 28.22 13.82 1.39
N GLN A 74 29.28 13.34 0.74
CA GLN A 74 29.32 13.10 -0.70
C GLN A 74 28.74 11.71 -1.05
N PRO A 75 28.02 11.57 -2.18
CA PRO A 75 27.53 10.27 -2.65
C PRO A 75 28.69 9.32 -3.00
N VAL A 76 28.48 8.04 -2.74
CA VAL A 76 29.50 6.99 -2.96
C VAL A 76 29.74 6.81 -4.46
N THR A 77 30.89 7.25 -4.94
CA THR A 77 31.33 7.08 -6.33
C THR A 77 32.06 5.76 -6.51
N THR A 78 31.80 5.04 -7.61
CA THR A 78 32.36 3.72 -7.95
C THR A 78 33.90 3.72 -8.01
N GLY A 79 34.54 4.89 -8.09
CA GLY A 79 36.00 5.03 -8.02
C GLY A 79 36.62 4.89 -6.63
N ARG A 80 35.82 4.76 -5.55
CA ARG A 80 36.33 4.68 -4.15
C ARG A 80 35.87 3.41 -3.40
N THR A 81 35.25 2.47 -4.08
CA THR A 81 34.80 1.19 -3.50
C THR A 81 35.96 0.20 -3.42
N GLN A 82 36.47 -0.05 -2.22
CA GLN A 82 37.41 -1.15 -1.96
C GLN A 82 36.64 -2.41 -1.62
N TYR A 83 36.77 -3.42 -2.49
CA TYR A 83 36.24 -4.76 -2.22
C TYR A 83 37.23 -5.47 -1.29
N LEU A 84 36.90 -5.55 0.00
CA LEU A 84 37.66 -6.39 0.93
C LEU A 84 37.26 -7.84 0.67
N ASN A 85 38.22 -8.62 0.17
CA ASN A 85 38.09 -10.07 0.09
C ASN A 85 38.43 -10.63 1.47
N TYR A 86 37.43 -11.09 2.20
CA TYR A 86 37.60 -11.64 3.53
C TYR A 86 38.02 -13.11 3.41
N ASP A 87 39.27 -13.42 3.75
CA ASP A 87 39.73 -14.80 3.92
C ASP A 87 39.18 -15.34 5.26
N PRO A 88 38.25 -16.31 5.25
CA PRO A 88 37.64 -16.84 6.47
C PRO A 88 38.62 -17.61 7.37
N ALA A 89 39.89 -17.79 6.97
CA ALA A 89 40.88 -18.54 7.75
C ALA A 89 41.60 -17.75 8.85
N THR A 90 41.47 -16.40 8.90
CA THR A 90 42.17 -15.57 9.92
C THR A 90 41.26 -14.80 10.88
N SER A 91 39.94 -15.03 10.85
CA SER A 91 39.02 -14.63 11.93
C SER A 91 39.17 -15.49 13.18
N LYS A 92 40.30 -15.34 13.88
CA LYS A 92 40.35 -15.62 15.32
C LYS A 92 40.05 -14.30 16.02
N ALA A 93 38.85 -14.19 16.57
CA ALA A 93 38.52 -13.14 17.53
C ALA A 93 39.46 -13.29 18.72
N THR A 94 40.53 -12.47 18.77
CA THR A 94 41.18 -12.14 20.03
C THR A 94 40.20 -11.25 20.78
N ASP A 95 39.42 -11.91 21.64
CA ASP A 95 38.63 -11.30 22.69
C ASP A 95 39.60 -10.51 23.58
N ALA A 96 39.72 -9.21 23.32
CA ALA A 96 40.45 -8.31 24.19
C ALA A 96 39.64 -8.19 25.49
N PRO A 97 40.21 -8.51 26.66
CA PRO A 97 39.48 -8.41 27.92
C PRO A 97 38.89 -7.01 28.07
N LEU A 98 37.55 -6.96 28.19
CA LEU A 98 36.81 -5.77 28.56
C LEU A 98 37.50 -5.13 29.79
N PRO A 99 37.84 -3.84 29.77
CA PRO A 99 38.27 -3.16 30.98
C PRO A 99 37.13 -3.26 32.01
N ALA A 100 37.47 -3.72 33.21
CA ALA A 100 36.53 -3.94 34.30
C ALA A 100 35.63 -2.69 34.53
N PRO A 101 34.34 -2.87 34.85
CA PRO A 101 33.48 -1.76 35.20
C PRO A 101 34.03 -1.05 36.43
N VAL A 102 34.47 0.21 36.27
CA VAL A 102 34.75 1.08 37.40
C VAL A 102 33.44 1.30 38.19
N PRO A 103 33.40 1.09 39.52
CA PRO A 103 32.20 1.31 40.31
C PRO A 103 31.95 2.81 40.48
N ALA A 104 31.15 3.37 39.57
CA ALA A 104 30.64 4.73 39.69
C ALA A 104 29.44 4.76 40.67
N SER A 105 29.74 5.27 41.87
CA SER A 105 28.88 6.17 42.66
C SER A 105 27.58 5.59 43.26
N ALA A 106 27.65 5.35 44.57
CA ALA A 106 26.50 5.09 45.44
C ALA A 106 25.49 6.26 45.49
N PRO A 107 24.17 5.98 45.55
CA PRO A 107 23.15 6.99 45.87
C PRO A 107 23.16 7.30 47.39
N PRO A 108 23.05 8.57 47.82
CA PRO A 108 23.01 8.90 49.23
C PRO A 108 21.68 8.44 49.85
N ALA A 109 21.81 7.75 50.98
CA ALA A 109 20.73 7.35 51.85
C ALA A 109 19.84 8.55 52.25
N ARG A 110 18.53 8.41 52.07
CA ARG A 110 17.53 9.22 52.77
C ARG A 110 16.54 8.27 53.44
N GLY A 111 16.87 7.88 54.66
CA GLY A 111 15.89 7.35 55.59
C GLY A 111 15.02 8.50 56.12
N VAL A 112 13.71 8.30 56.15
CA VAL A 112 12.83 8.96 57.11
C VAL A 112 11.82 7.92 57.59
N LYS A 113 11.87 7.67 58.90
CA LYS A 113 10.90 6.92 59.69
C LYS A 113 9.61 7.73 59.82
N ARG A 114 8.45 7.10 59.62
CA ARG A 114 7.28 7.08 60.54
C ARG A 114 6.11 6.37 59.88
#